data_AF-A0A4R9BUW8-F1
#
_entry.id   AF-A0A4R9BUW8-F1
#
_cell.length_a   1.000
_cell.length_b   1.000
_cell.length_c   1.000
_cell.angle_alpha   90.00
_cell.angle_beta   90.00
_cell.angle_gamma   90.00
#
_symmetry.space_group_name_H-M   'P 1'
#
loop_
_entity.id
_entity.type
_entity.pdbx_description
1 polymer ?
#
loop_
_entity_poly.entity_id
_entity_poly.type
_entity_poly.pdbx_seq_one_letter_code
_entity_poly.pdbx_strand_id
1 'polypeptide(L)'
;MTTPRERLEAIGNQIPPLIALIVLWMLLWGEFSWLNLLVAFVVGIVVTVAFYLVPVQLSGRVHPLHTVVFFVRLILDIVRASIDVSWLAVKPRLITSNAILAIRLHTRSDLILTWTAVATSIVPGSIVVDIDRESSILYLHVLNMHSAADIESFRRQVLDTERRIVRAFGSREDVERMRGVLPANRLDARRADQNKQGQS
;
A
#
# COMPACT_ATOMS: atom_id res chain seq x y z
N MET A 1 10.81 -21.95 26.00
CA MET A 1 11.05 -20.98 27.09
C MET A 1 11.30 -19.64 26.42
N THR A 2 10.30 -18.75 26.38
CA THR A 2 10.47 -17.41 25.78
C THR A 2 11.31 -16.55 26.71
N THR A 3 12.32 -15.88 26.16
CA THR A 3 13.22 -15.06 26.96
C THR A 3 12.51 -13.79 27.46
N PRO A 4 12.92 -13.19 28.59
CA PRO A 4 12.30 -11.96 29.11
C PRO A 4 12.25 -10.82 28.08
N ARG A 5 13.24 -10.76 27.18
CA ARG A 5 13.30 -9.79 26.09
C ARG A 5 12.23 -10.02 25.03
N GLU A 6 11.98 -11.27 24.64
CA GLU A 6 10.91 -11.61 23.68
C GLU A 6 9.52 -11.27 24.21
N ARG A 7 9.29 -11.41 25.53
CA ARG A 7 8.01 -11.01 26.15
C ARG A 7 7.83 -9.49 26.15
N LEU A 8 8.91 -8.73 26.40
CA LEU A 8 8.90 -7.27 26.36
C LEU A 8 8.66 -6.75 24.94
N GLU A 9 9.27 -7.38 23.93
CA GLU A 9 9.04 -7.04 22.51
C GLU A 9 7.62 -7.41 22.05
N ALA A 10 7.09 -8.55 22.49
CA ALA A 10 5.71 -8.95 22.21
C ALA A 10 4.69 -7.97 22.82
N ILE A 11 4.91 -7.52 24.06
CA ILE A 11 4.07 -6.51 24.71
C ILE A 11 4.20 -5.16 24.00
N GLY A 12 5.43 -4.74 23.65
CA GLY A 12 5.69 -3.50 22.92
C GLY A 12 4.94 -3.43 21.59
N ASN A 13 4.85 -4.55 20.86
CA ASN A 13 4.13 -4.62 19.59
C ASN A 13 2.60 -4.66 19.74
N GLN A 14 2.06 -4.89 20.95
CA GLN A 14 0.61 -4.80 21.23
C GLN A 14 0.16 -3.39 21.62
N ILE A 15 1.09 -2.49 21.93
CA ILE A 15 0.77 -1.11 22.30
C ILE A 15 0.08 -0.34 21.15
N PRO A 16 0.54 -0.40 19.88
CA PRO A 16 -0.11 0.30 18.78
C PRO A 16 -1.59 -0.07 18.55
N PRO A 17 -1.98 -1.36 18.44
CA PRO A 17 -3.39 -1.71 18.26
C PRO A 17 -4.23 -1.34 19.49
N LEU A 18 -3.69 -1.45 20.71
CA LEU A 18 -4.38 -1.03 21.93
C LEU A 18 -4.68 0.47 21.93
N ILE A 19 -3.67 1.31 21.64
CA ILE A 19 -3.86 2.77 21.55
C ILE A 19 -4.86 3.10 20.44
N ALA A 20 -4.74 2.48 19.27
CA ALA A 20 -5.67 2.70 18.16
C ALA A 20 -7.12 2.36 18.55
N LEU A 21 -7.32 1.27 19.28
CA LEU A 21 -8.63 0.84 19.75
C LEU A 21 -9.20 1.79 20.81
N ILE A 22 -8.37 2.31 21.72
CA ILE A 22 -8.78 3.33 22.70
C ILE A 22 -9.23 4.61 21.99
N VAL A 23 -8.43 5.09 21.03
CA VAL A 23 -8.76 6.28 20.25
C VAL A 23 -10.04 6.08 19.44
N LEU A 24 -10.17 4.93 18.78
CA LEU A 24 -11.37 4.57 18.02
C LEU A 24 -12.61 4.53 18.93
N TRP A 25 -12.50 3.93 20.11
CA TRP A 25 -13.59 3.89 21.09
C TRP A 25 -14.02 5.29 21.52
N MET A 26 -13.07 6.16 21.87
CA MET A 26 -13.38 7.54 22.24
C MET A 26 -14.05 8.30 21.09
N LEU A 27 -13.57 8.10 19.85
CA LEU A 27 -14.13 8.73 18.67
C LEU A 27 -15.55 8.24 18.36
N LEU A 28 -15.84 6.96 18.65
CA LEU A 28 -17.17 6.37 18.49
C LEU A 28 -18.21 7.04 19.38
N TRP A 29 -17.85 7.31 20.63
CA TRP A 29 -18.74 7.97 21.60
C TRP A 29 -18.66 9.51 21.54
N GLY A 30 -17.60 10.06 20.94
CA GLY A 30 -17.36 11.50 20.85
C GLY A 30 -17.03 12.17 22.19
N GLU A 31 -16.78 11.39 23.25
CA GLU A 31 -16.58 11.89 24.60
C GLU A 31 -15.17 11.55 25.12
N PHE A 32 -14.40 12.58 25.47
CA PHE A 32 -13.07 12.44 26.04
C PHE A 32 -13.10 12.67 27.56
N SER A 33 -13.66 11.72 28.30
CA SER A 33 -13.68 11.73 29.77
C SER A 33 -12.77 10.65 30.37
N TRP A 34 -12.31 10.84 31.62
CA TRP A 34 -11.43 9.87 32.29
C TRP A 34 -12.09 8.50 32.49
N LEU A 35 -13.39 8.48 32.76
CA LEU A 35 -14.14 7.24 32.87
C LEU A 35 -14.18 6.50 31.52
N ASN A 36 -14.44 7.23 30.43
CA ASN A 36 -14.47 6.64 29.10
C ASN A 36 -13.09 6.10 28.69
N LEU A 37 -12.00 6.78 29.05
CA LEU A 37 -10.64 6.26 28.83
C LEU A 37 -10.40 4.93 29.54
N LEU A 38 -10.81 4.82 30.81
CA LEU A 38 -10.64 3.59 31.57
C LEU A 38 -11.43 2.43 30.96
N VAL A 39 -12.67 2.68 30.56
CA VAL A 39 -13.52 1.69 29.87
C VAL A 39 -12.88 1.29 28.53
N ALA A 40 -12.44 2.26 27.73
CA ALA A 40 -11.76 2.02 26.47
C ALA A 40 -10.49 1.17 26.63
N PHE A 41 -9.72 1.42 27.70
CA PHE A 41 -8.50 0.66 28.00
C PHE A 41 -8.83 -0.80 28.36
N VAL A 42 -9.80 -1.03 29.24
CA VAL A 42 -10.23 -2.38 29.64
C VAL A 42 -10.79 -3.14 28.44
N VAL A 43 -11.70 -2.53 27.68
CA VAL A 43 -12.25 -3.11 26.46
C VAL A 43 -11.14 -3.39 25.45
N GLY A 44 -10.18 -2.47 25.31
CA GLY A 44 -9.06 -2.61 24.40
C GLY A 44 -8.18 -3.82 24.70
N ILE A 45 -7.89 -4.06 25.98
CA ILE A 45 -7.18 -5.27 26.43
C ILE A 45 -8.00 -6.52 26.14
N VAL A 46 -9.29 -6.52 26.50
CA VAL A 46 -10.18 -7.67 26.30
C VAL A 46 -10.23 -8.05 24.82
N VAL A 47 -10.40 -7.09 23.92
CA VAL A 47 -10.44 -7.32 22.47
C VAL A 47 -9.09 -7.84 21.96
N THR A 48 -7.98 -7.23 22.36
CA THR A 48 -6.64 -7.65 21.91
C THR A 48 -6.32 -9.08 22.32
N VAL A 49 -6.72 -9.48 23.53
CA VAL A 49 -6.54 -10.84 24.04
C VAL A 49 -7.52 -11.82 23.39
N ALA A 50 -8.81 -11.47 23.31
CA ALA A 50 -9.85 -12.36 22.79
C ALA A 50 -9.70 -12.64 21.29
N PHE A 51 -9.30 -11.64 20.50
CA PHE A 51 -9.17 -11.77 19.04
C PHE A 51 -7.75 -12.11 18.57
N TYR A 52 -6.80 -12.30 19.50
CA TYR A 52 -5.39 -12.57 19.19
C TYR A 52 -4.88 -11.70 18.02
N LEU A 53 -4.96 -10.38 18.17
CA LEU A 53 -4.48 -9.47 17.13
C LEU A 53 -2.97 -9.68 16.96
N VAL A 54 -2.58 -10.31 15.86
CA VAL A 54 -1.17 -10.54 15.51
C VAL A 54 -0.50 -9.17 15.44
N PRO A 55 0.61 -8.96 16.17
CA PRO A 55 1.31 -7.69 16.17
C PRO A 55 1.71 -7.31 14.75
N VAL A 56 1.25 -6.15 14.29
CA VAL A 56 1.70 -5.60 13.01
C VAL A 56 3.17 -5.23 13.18
N GLN A 57 4.04 -5.83 12.37
CA GLN A 57 5.44 -5.45 12.29
C GLN A 57 5.57 -4.09 11.60
N LEU A 58 5.16 -3.02 12.29
CA LEU A 58 5.56 -1.68 11.89
C LEU A 58 7.06 -1.61 12.10
N SER A 59 7.82 -1.35 11.03
CA SER A 59 9.29 -1.32 11.10
C SER A 59 9.87 -0.17 11.96
N GLY A 60 9.07 0.46 12.82
CA GLY A 60 9.49 1.52 13.75
C GLY A 60 9.92 2.83 13.08
N ARG A 61 9.80 2.95 11.74
CA ARG A 61 10.26 4.11 10.97
C ARG A 61 9.17 4.61 10.03
N VAL A 62 8.20 5.33 10.59
CA VAL A 62 7.26 6.11 9.77
C VAL A 62 7.93 7.41 9.38
N HIS A 63 8.05 7.69 8.08
CA HIS A 63 8.51 8.99 7.60
C HIS A 63 7.30 9.87 7.29
N PRO A 64 6.94 10.84 8.16
CA PRO A 64 5.70 11.61 8.01
C PRO A 64 5.64 12.36 6.68
N LEU A 65 6.76 12.92 6.21
CA LEU A 65 6.82 13.61 4.92
C LEU A 65 6.52 12.67 3.74
N HIS A 66 7.15 11.49 3.71
CA HIS A 66 6.90 10.50 2.65
C HIS A 66 5.49 9.92 2.73
N THR A 67 4.94 9.80 3.94
CA THR A 67 3.56 9.39 4.18
C THR A 67 2.58 10.37 3.54
N VAL A 68 2.74 11.67 3.80
CA VAL A 68 1.92 12.72 3.17
C VAL A 68 2.05 12.67 1.65
N VAL A 69 3.27 12.55 1.11
CA VAL A 69 3.49 12.44 -0.34
C VAL A 69 2.80 11.22 -0.94
N PHE A 70 2.83 10.07 -0.25
CA PHE A 70 2.12 8.87 -0.68
C PHE A 70 0.60 9.12 -0.75
N PHE A 71 0.00 9.66 0.32
CA PHE A 71 -1.44 9.93 0.35
C PHE A 71 -1.88 10.95 -0.69
N VAL A 72 -1.15 12.05 -0.85
CA VAL A 72 -1.47 13.06 -1.89
C VAL A 72 -1.40 12.44 -3.28
N ARG A 73 -0.37 11.64 -3.57
CA ARG A 73 -0.27 10.94 -4.86
C ARG A 73 -1.40 9.94 -5.06
N LEU A 74 -1.72 9.15 -4.05
CA LEU A 74 -2.81 8.18 -4.11
C LEU A 74 -4.16 8.87 -4.40
N ILE A 75 -4.46 9.98 -3.72
CA ILE A 75 -5.68 10.76 -3.98
C ILE A 75 -5.71 11.25 -5.43
N LEU A 76 -4.59 11.80 -5.93
CA LEU A 76 -4.51 12.24 -7.32
C LEU A 76 -4.69 11.08 -8.32
N ASP A 77 -4.14 9.91 -8.02
CA ASP A 77 -4.29 8.72 -8.87
C ASP A 77 -5.74 8.22 -8.87
N ILE A 78 -6.41 8.24 -7.71
CA ILE A 78 -7.85 7.92 -7.58
C ILE A 78 -8.70 8.89 -8.40
N VAL A 79 -8.45 10.20 -8.27
CA VAL A 79 -9.22 11.23 -8.99
C VAL A 79 -9.04 11.08 -10.50
N ARG A 80 -7.80 10.92 -10.99
CA ARG A 80 -7.53 10.74 -12.43
C ARG A 80 -8.20 9.49 -12.97
N ALA A 81 -8.00 8.36 -12.29
CA ALA A 81 -8.58 7.10 -12.72
C ALA A 81 -10.11 7.13 -12.67
N SER A 82 -10.71 7.82 -11.70
CA SER A 82 -12.17 8.02 -11.62
C SER A 82 -12.69 8.80 -12.83
N ILE A 83 -11.98 9.85 -13.24
CA ILE A 83 -12.31 10.63 -14.44
C ILE A 83 -12.21 9.75 -15.69
N ASP A 84 -11.13 8.98 -15.83
CA ASP A 84 -10.91 8.09 -16.98
C ASP A 84 -12.01 7.04 -17.10
N VAL A 85 -12.37 6.40 -15.98
CA VAL A 85 -13.46 5.41 -15.92
C VAL A 85 -14.82 6.06 -16.17
N SER A 86 -15.07 7.27 -15.64
CA SER A 86 -16.32 8.00 -15.90
C SER A 86 -16.46 8.34 -17.39
N TRP A 87 -15.38 8.76 -18.03
CA TRP A 87 -15.35 9.02 -19.46
C TRP A 87 -15.57 7.75 -20.29
N LEU A 88 -15.04 6.62 -19.82
CA LEU A 88 -15.27 5.30 -20.41
C LEU A 88 -16.77 4.92 -20.34
N ALA A 89 -17.41 5.15 -19.20
CA ALA A 89 -18.81 4.80 -18.96
C ALA A 89 -19.79 5.59 -19.85
N VAL A 90 -19.46 6.83 -20.19
CA VAL A 90 -20.30 7.69 -21.05
C VAL A 90 -20.12 7.34 -22.54
N LYS A 91 -19.03 6.67 -22.92
CA LYS A 91 -18.76 6.33 -24.32
C LYS A 91 -19.57 5.09 -24.77
N PRO A 92 -20.46 5.20 -25.77
CA PRO A 92 -21.39 4.12 -26.14
C PRO A 92 -20.75 2.88 -26.78
N ARG A 93 -19.46 2.91 -27.16
CA ARG A 93 -18.90 1.98 -28.15
C ARG A 93 -17.46 1.54 -27.85
N LEU A 94 -17.13 1.31 -26.58
CA LEU A 94 -15.82 0.77 -26.21
C LEU A 94 -15.91 -0.73 -25.96
N ILE A 95 -15.19 -1.50 -26.77
CA ILE A 95 -14.90 -2.91 -26.49
C ILE A 95 -13.83 -2.89 -25.40
N THR A 96 -14.25 -3.09 -24.16
CA THR A 96 -13.32 -3.18 -23.03
C THR A 96 -12.55 -4.49 -23.13
N SER A 97 -11.28 -4.38 -23.52
CA SER A 97 -10.34 -5.49 -23.41
C SER A 97 -9.81 -5.53 -21.98
N ASN A 98 -10.15 -6.59 -21.27
CA ASN A 98 -9.70 -6.81 -19.89
C ASN A 98 -8.51 -7.77 -19.88
N ALA A 99 -7.58 -7.56 -18.97
CA ALA A 99 -6.40 -8.41 -18.83
C ALA A 99 -6.15 -8.77 -17.37
N ILE A 100 -5.63 -9.97 -17.13
CA ILE A 100 -5.11 -10.38 -15.82
C ILE A 100 -3.59 -10.24 -15.88
N LEU A 101 -3.04 -9.40 -15.01
CA LEU A 101 -1.62 -9.13 -14.92
C LEU A 101 -1.08 -9.69 -13.60
N ALA A 102 -0.05 -10.52 -13.69
CA ALA A 102 0.79 -10.89 -12.55
C ALA A 102 1.91 -9.85 -12.38
N ILE A 103 1.90 -9.13 -11.26
CA ILE A 103 2.93 -8.14 -10.92
C ILE A 103 3.66 -8.60 -9.67
N ARG A 104 4.96 -8.90 -9.83
CA ARG A 104 5.85 -9.23 -8.71
C ARG A 104 6.37 -7.95 -8.06
N LEU A 105 6.12 -7.80 -6.77
CA LEU A 105 6.66 -6.73 -5.94
C LEU A 105 8.12 -7.04 -5.55
N HIS A 106 8.89 -6.01 -5.20
CA HIS A 106 10.29 -6.13 -4.78
C HIS A 106 10.42 -6.35 -3.26
N THR A 107 9.46 -5.87 -2.47
CA THR A 107 9.39 -6.10 -1.03
C THR A 107 8.89 -7.51 -0.71
N ARG A 108 9.32 -8.04 0.45
CA ARG A 108 8.77 -9.26 1.05
C ARG A 108 8.00 -8.96 2.34
N SER A 109 7.73 -7.69 2.61
CA SER A 109 6.94 -7.30 3.77
C SER A 109 5.46 -7.51 3.48
N ASP A 110 4.81 -8.36 4.26
CA ASP A 110 3.36 -8.60 4.16
C ASP A 110 2.55 -7.32 4.32
N LEU A 111 3.03 -6.38 5.15
CA LEU A 111 2.38 -5.09 5.34
C LEU A 111 2.41 -4.26 4.06
N ILE A 112 3.57 -4.19 3.41
CA ILE A 112 3.75 -3.41 2.17
C ILE A 112 3.00 -4.08 1.00
N LEU A 113 3.03 -5.41 0.91
CA LEU A 113 2.21 -6.17 -0.04
C LEU A 113 0.73 -5.85 0.13
N THR A 114 0.23 -5.92 1.37
CA THR A 114 -1.17 -5.63 1.70
C THR A 114 -1.53 -4.19 1.36
N TRP A 115 -0.70 -3.22 1.73
CA TRP A 115 -1.00 -1.81 1.45
C TRP A 115 -0.92 -1.48 -0.03
N THR A 116 -0.01 -2.12 -0.76
CA THR A 116 0.06 -1.99 -2.22
C THR A 116 -1.21 -2.56 -2.84
N ALA A 117 -1.64 -3.76 -2.44
CA ALA A 117 -2.88 -4.38 -2.89
C ALA A 117 -4.11 -3.48 -2.64
N VAL A 118 -4.25 -2.97 -1.42
CA VAL A 118 -5.34 -2.03 -1.04
C VAL A 118 -5.28 -0.76 -1.87
N ALA A 119 -4.11 -0.13 -1.98
CA ALA A 119 -3.94 1.09 -2.78
C ALA A 119 -4.30 0.86 -4.25
N THR A 120 -3.88 -0.26 -4.84
CA THR A 120 -4.24 -0.61 -6.23
C THR A 120 -5.71 -0.96 -6.43
N SER A 121 -6.38 -1.49 -5.41
CA SER A 121 -7.80 -1.83 -5.48
C SER A 121 -8.72 -0.62 -5.29
N ILE A 122 -8.25 0.43 -4.64
CA ILE A 122 -9.01 1.69 -4.46
C ILE A 122 -8.94 2.55 -5.72
N VAL A 123 -7.85 2.46 -6.49
CA VAL A 123 -7.73 3.16 -7.77
C VAL A 123 -8.66 2.46 -8.79
N PRO A 124 -9.71 3.13 -9.26
CA PRO A 124 -10.66 2.51 -10.20
C PRO A 124 -9.95 2.17 -11.52
N GLY A 125 -10.41 1.11 -12.19
CA GLY A 125 -9.70 0.58 -13.38
C GLY A 125 -8.92 -0.71 -13.11
N SER A 126 -8.71 -1.09 -11.85
CA SER A 126 -8.13 -2.38 -11.48
C SER A 126 -8.71 -2.96 -10.19
N ILE A 127 -8.75 -4.29 -10.10
CA ILE A 127 -9.11 -5.02 -8.88
C ILE A 127 -8.13 -6.17 -8.65
N VAL A 128 -7.75 -6.40 -7.40
CA VAL A 128 -6.91 -7.53 -7.02
C VAL A 128 -7.79 -8.79 -7.01
N VAL A 129 -7.42 -9.79 -7.82
CA VAL A 129 -8.11 -11.08 -7.89
C VAL A 129 -7.49 -12.09 -6.93
N ASP A 130 -6.16 -12.08 -6.84
CA ASP A 130 -5.42 -13.02 -5.99
C ASP A 130 -4.07 -12.43 -5.55
N ILE A 131 -3.54 -12.95 -4.45
CA ILE A 131 -2.28 -12.52 -3.83
C ILE A 131 -1.47 -13.77 -3.45
N ASP A 132 -0.34 -13.97 -4.12
CA ASP A 132 0.69 -14.92 -3.67
C ASP A 132 1.66 -14.18 -2.74
N ARG A 133 1.54 -14.48 -1.44
CA ARG A 133 2.37 -13.87 -0.39
C ARG A 133 3.81 -14.41 -0.38
N GLU A 134 4.02 -15.68 -0.71
CA GLU A 134 5.36 -16.29 -0.70
C GLU A 134 6.24 -15.70 -1.80
N SER A 135 5.65 -15.51 -2.98
CA SER A 135 6.36 -14.96 -4.15
C SER A 135 6.30 -13.43 -4.26
N SER A 136 5.52 -12.77 -3.38
CA SER A 136 5.15 -11.34 -3.45
C SER A 136 4.51 -10.96 -4.79
N ILE A 137 3.55 -11.74 -5.30
CA ILE A 137 2.88 -11.50 -6.58
C ILE A 137 1.44 -11.04 -6.36
N LEU A 138 1.06 -9.94 -7.00
CA LEU A 138 -0.31 -9.45 -7.10
C LEU A 138 -0.90 -9.83 -8.46
N TYR A 139 -2.01 -10.55 -8.45
CA TYR A 139 -2.80 -10.83 -9.65
C TYR A 139 -3.90 -9.77 -9.76
N LEU A 140 -3.77 -8.90 -10.76
CA LEU A 140 -4.64 -7.74 -10.94
C LEU A 140 -5.46 -7.92 -12.21
N HIS A 141 -6.78 -7.80 -12.08
CA HIS A 141 -7.66 -7.63 -13.21
C HIS A 141 -7.73 -6.14 -13.57
N VAL A 142 -7.33 -5.81 -14.79
CA VAL A 142 -7.23 -4.43 -15.25
C VAL A 142 -8.19 -4.22 -16.41
N LEU A 143 -8.94 -3.14 -16.33
CA LEU A 143 -9.89 -2.72 -17.33
C LEU A 143 -9.17 -1.98 -18.47
N ASN A 144 -9.69 -2.14 -19.68
CA ASN A 144 -9.40 -1.24 -20.80
C ASN A 144 -7.93 -1.24 -21.30
N MET A 145 -7.30 -2.42 -21.37
CA MET A 145 -5.93 -2.61 -21.87
C MET A 145 -5.93 -2.97 -23.36
N HIS A 146 -5.33 -2.12 -24.20
CA HIS A 146 -5.36 -2.26 -25.67
C HIS A 146 -4.00 -2.57 -26.29
N SER A 147 -2.92 -2.33 -25.56
CA SER A 147 -1.55 -2.51 -26.05
C SER A 147 -0.61 -3.07 -24.98
N ALA A 148 0.50 -3.64 -25.42
CA ALA A 148 1.60 -4.02 -24.53
C ALA A 148 2.20 -2.82 -23.78
N ALA A 149 2.09 -1.61 -24.35
CA ALA A 149 2.52 -0.38 -23.71
C ALA A 149 1.63 -0.01 -22.51
N ASP A 150 0.32 -0.27 -22.60
CA ASP A 150 -0.63 -0.03 -21.50
C ASP A 150 -0.39 -1.00 -20.34
N ILE A 151 -0.13 -2.27 -20.66
CA ILE A 151 0.26 -3.29 -19.67
C ILE A 151 1.52 -2.86 -18.91
N GLU A 152 2.53 -2.36 -19.63
CA GLU A 152 3.79 -1.93 -19.01
C GLU A 152 3.66 -0.60 -18.26
N SER A 153 2.79 0.33 -18.70
CA SER A 153 2.50 1.56 -17.96
C SER A 153 1.79 1.26 -16.65
N PHE A 154 0.78 0.37 -16.67
CA PHE A 154 0.07 -0.07 -15.47
C PHE A 154 1.02 -0.81 -14.51
N ARG A 155 1.85 -1.74 -15.03
CA ARG A 155 2.88 -2.40 -14.22
C ARG A 155 3.78 -1.40 -13.51
N ARG A 156 4.25 -0.39 -14.23
CA ARG A 156 5.10 0.67 -13.66
C ARG A 156 4.36 1.48 -12.59
N GLN A 157 3.09 1.79 -12.78
CA GLN A 157 2.28 2.51 -11.80
C GLN A 157 2.17 1.75 -10.48
N VAL A 158 1.90 0.44 -10.53
CA VAL A 158 1.84 -0.43 -9.34
C VAL A 158 3.18 -0.46 -8.60
N LEU A 159 4.29 -0.63 -9.33
CA LEU A 159 5.64 -0.61 -8.75
C LEU A 159 6.03 0.76 -8.17
N ASP A 160 5.54 1.86 -8.76
CA ASP A 160 5.76 3.20 -8.22
C ASP A 160 4.94 3.44 -6.94
N THR A 161 3.73 2.87 -6.85
CA THR A 161 2.93 2.83 -5.61
C THR A 161 3.67 2.04 -4.52
N GLU A 162 4.18 0.85 -4.83
CA GLU A 162 5.03 0.07 -3.92
C GLU A 162 6.20 0.91 -3.39
N ARG A 163 6.95 1.57 -4.27
CA ARG A 163 8.08 2.45 -3.89
C ARG A 163 7.67 3.54 -2.92
N ARG A 164 6.51 4.18 -3.13
CA ARG A 164 6.02 5.24 -2.24
C ARG A 164 5.68 4.68 -0.86
N ILE A 165 5.04 3.52 -0.81
CA ILE A 165 4.70 2.83 0.45
C ILE A 165 5.97 2.42 1.18
N VAL A 166 6.95 1.81 0.49
CA VAL A 166 8.24 1.45 1.09
C VAL A 166 8.96 2.68 1.65
N ARG A 167 8.95 3.82 0.96
CA ARG A 167 9.59 5.04 1.48
C ARG A 167 8.88 5.63 2.70
N ALA A 168 7.57 5.46 2.78
CA ALA A 168 6.77 5.99 3.88
C ALA A 168 6.81 5.10 5.13
N PHE A 169 6.80 3.77 4.94
CA PHE A 169 6.54 2.80 6.01
C PHE A 169 7.48 1.59 6.04
N GLY A 170 8.33 1.44 5.03
CA GLY A 170 9.22 0.30 4.88
C GLY A 170 10.38 0.29 5.87
N SER A 171 10.88 -0.91 6.13
CA SER A 171 12.08 -1.11 6.93
C SER A 171 13.34 -0.62 6.23
N ARG A 172 14.46 -0.52 6.96
CA ARG A 172 15.77 -0.23 6.34
C ARG A 172 16.10 -1.25 5.25
N GLU A 173 15.78 -2.52 5.49
CA GLU A 173 15.99 -3.61 4.54
C GLU A 173 15.10 -3.45 3.29
N ASP A 174 13.83 -3.08 3.46
CA ASP A 174 12.92 -2.86 2.32
C ASP A 174 13.41 -1.70 1.44
N VAL A 175 13.87 -0.61 2.07
CA VAL A 175 14.44 0.53 1.36
C VAL A 175 15.71 0.14 0.62
N GLU A 176 16.58 -0.68 1.21
CA GLU A 176 17.81 -1.16 0.57
C GLU A 176 17.52 -2.08 -0.61
N ARG A 177 16.56 -3.00 -0.49
CA ARG A 177 16.09 -3.83 -1.62
C ARG A 177 15.55 -2.97 -2.76
N MET A 178 14.94 -1.83 -2.44
CA MET A 178 14.42 -0.88 -3.44
C MET A 178 15.48 0.08 -4.01
N ARG A 179 16.65 0.27 -3.38
CA ARG A 179 17.69 1.19 -3.87
C ARG A 179 18.26 0.81 -5.24
N GLY A 180 18.24 -0.48 -5.59
CA GLY A 180 18.65 -0.97 -6.91
C GLY A 180 17.61 -0.75 -8.02
N VAL A 181 16.39 -0.31 -7.68
CA VAL A 181 15.26 -0.25 -8.62
C VAL A 181 14.94 1.20 -9.00
N LEU A 182 15.28 1.58 -10.22
CA LEU A 182 15.06 2.95 -10.73
C LEU A 182 13.55 3.28 -10.83
N PRO A 183 13.10 4.47 -10.38
CA PRO A 183 11.71 4.91 -10.51
C PRO A 183 11.31 5.10 -11.97
N ALA A 184 10.02 4.89 -12.29
CA ALA A 184 9.52 4.92 -13.67
C ALA A 184 9.85 6.23 -14.40
N ASN A 185 9.63 7.37 -13.72
CA ASN A 185 9.95 8.70 -14.26
C ASN A 185 11.44 8.85 -14.66
N ARG A 186 12.38 8.22 -13.94
CA ARG A 186 13.81 8.26 -14.31
C ARG A 186 14.16 7.32 -15.46
N LEU A 187 13.42 6.23 -15.65
CA LEU A 187 13.58 5.36 -16.81
C LEU A 187 13.12 6.07 -18.08
N ASP A 188 12.00 6.79 -18.02
CA ASP A 188 11.49 7.57 -19.14
C ASP A 188 12.46 8.70 -19.54
N ALA A 189 13.03 9.40 -18.56
CA ALA A 189 14.08 10.40 -18.79
C ALA A 189 15.35 9.80 -19.43
N ARG A 190 15.84 8.66 -18.93
CA ARG A 190 17.01 7.96 -19.51
C ARG A 190 16.77 7.48 -20.94
N ARG A 191 15.57 6.98 -21.25
CA ARG A 191 15.20 6.55 -22.61
C ARG A 191 15.17 7.74 -23.57
N ALA A 192 14.63 8.88 -23.13
CA ALA A 192 14.62 10.10 -23.93
C ALA A 192 16.05 10.59 -24.23
N ASP A 193 16.97 10.48 -23.28
CA ASP A 193 18.38 10.86 -23.48
C ASP A 193 19.12 9.90 -24.42
N GLN A 194 18.90 8.57 -24.30
CA GLN A 194 19.48 7.58 -25.21
C GLN A 194 18.99 7.75 -26.65
N ASN A 195 17.70 8.05 -26.84
CA ASN A 195 17.13 8.23 -28.16
C ASN A 195 17.68 9.49 -28.87
N LYS A 196 18.10 10.50 -28.09
CA LYS A 196 18.79 11.69 -28.61
C LYS A 196 20.25 11.42 -28.99
N GLN A 197 20.94 10.55 -28.26
CA GLN A 197 22.34 10.19 -28.53
C GLN A 197 22.50 9.21 -29.71
N GLY A 198 21.49 8.39 -30.01
CA GLY A 198 21.52 7.47 -31.16
C GLY A 198 21.13 8.08 -32.51
N GLN A 199 20.76 9.37 -32.55
CA GLN A 199 20.36 10.11 -33.76
C GLN A 199 21.41 11.15 -34.21
N SER A 200 22.56 11.24 -33.54
CA SER A 200 23.72 12.07 -33.92
C SER A 200 24.88 11.19 -34.37
#